data_AF-A0A3M1PVV4-F1
#
_entry.id   AF-A0A3M1PVV4-F1
#
_cell.length_a   1.000
_cell.length_b   1.000
_cell.length_c   1.000
_cell.angle_alpha   90.00
_cell.angle_beta   90.00
_cell.angle_gamma   90.00
#
_symmetry.space_group_name_H-M   'P 1'
#
loop_
_entity.id
_entity.type
_entity.pdbx_description
1 polymer ?
#
loop_
_entity_poly.entity_id
_entity_poly.type
_entity_poly.pdbx_seq_one_letter_code
_entity_poly.pdbx_strand_id
1 'polypeptide(L)'
;DRPWPLDMHAAAVAILTHLAFRADDPQAAERAGRVVAWSLAHLWDRRGWFVFRRGRRLTNRIAYLRWTQAWALAALAEWVVADATPRR
;
A
#
# COMPACT_ATOMS: atom_id res chain seq x y z
N ASP A 1 13.96 -10.93 10.76
CA ASP A 1 12.55 -10.91 11.16
C ASP A 1 11.65 -11.73 10.26
N ARG A 2 10.48 -12.17 10.79
CA ARG A 2 9.48 -12.96 10.06
C ARG A 2 8.42 -11.99 9.51
N PRO A 3 8.40 -11.66 8.22
CA PRO A 3 7.54 -10.60 7.68
C PRO A 3 6.08 -11.08 7.49
N TRP A 4 5.64 -12.12 8.19
CA TRP A 4 4.35 -12.76 7.94
C TRP A 4 3.39 -12.53 9.11
N PRO A 5 2.10 -12.25 8.84
CA PRO A 5 1.49 -12.12 7.51
C PRO A 5 1.74 -10.76 6.86
N LEU A 6 1.82 -10.75 5.53
CA LEU A 6 1.77 -9.52 4.73
C LEU A 6 0.31 -9.22 4.39
N ASP A 7 -0.12 -7.99 4.63
CA ASP A 7 -1.52 -7.55 4.51
C ASP A 7 -1.56 -6.23 3.74
N MET A 8 -2.35 -6.19 2.66
CA MET A 8 -2.47 -4.99 1.86
C MET A 8 -3.20 -3.86 2.60
N HIS A 9 -4.07 -4.18 3.55
CA HIS A 9 -4.69 -3.15 4.38
C HIS A 9 -3.66 -2.40 5.21
N ALA A 10 -2.72 -3.12 5.83
CA ALA A 10 -1.61 -2.51 6.58
C ALA A 10 -0.69 -1.68 5.67
N ALA A 11 -0.39 -2.16 4.47
CA ALA A 11 0.41 -1.42 3.50
C ALA A 11 -0.30 -0.12 3.05
N ALA A 12 -1.61 -0.17 2.81
CA ALA A 12 -2.41 1.01 2.48
C ALA A 12 -2.39 2.05 3.61
N VAL A 13 -2.55 1.62 4.87
CA VAL A 13 -2.45 2.52 6.03
C VAL A 13 -1.05 3.14 6.11
N ALA A 14 0.02 2.37 5.91
CA ALA A 14 1.38 2.90 5.93
C ALA A 14 1.61 3.98 4.86
N ILE A 15 1.09 3.79 3.65
CA ILE A 15 1.12 4.79 2.58
C ILE A 15 0.41 6.07 3.04
N LEU A 16 -0.84 5.94 3.50
CA LEU A 16 -1.65 7.08 3.95
C LEU A 16 -0.99 7.83 5.12
N THR A 17 -0.42 7.11 6.09
CA THR A 17 0.31 7.71 7.21
C THR A 17 1.51 8.50 6.72
N HIS A 18 2.36 7.92 5.87
CA HIS A 18 3.49 8.65 5.32
C HIS A 18 3.05 9.91 4.55
N LEU A 19 1.99 9.81 3.74
CA LEU A 19 1.47 10.97 3.02
C LEU A 19 0.89 12.03 3.96
N ALA A 20 0.28 11.65 5.08
CA ALA A 20 -0.25 12.57 6.08
C ALA A 20 0.84 13.40 6.77
N PHE A 21 2.03 12.83 7.00
CA PHE A 21 3.15 13.49 7.67
C PHE A 21 4.19 14.10 6.70
N ARG A 22 3.88 14.19 5.40
CA ARG A 22 4.84 14.67 4.39
C ARG A 22 5.32 16.12 4.57
N ALA A 23 4.55 16.94 5.30
CA ALA A 23 4.96 18.30 5.65
C ALA A 23 6.01 18.32 6.77
N ASP A 24 6.00 17.31 7.64
CA ASP A 24 6.85 17.22 8.83
C ASP A 24 8.07 16.31 8.61
N ASP A 25 7.99 15.36 7.68
CA ASP A 25 9.06 14.43 7.32
C ASP A 25 9.33 14.49 5.80
N PRO A 26 10.45 15.13 5.37
CA PRO A 26 10.84 15.23 3.96
C PRO A 26 11.01 13.88 3.25
N GLN A 27 11.23 12.79 4.00
CA GLN A 27 11.36 11.45 3.44
C GLN A 27 10.03 10.70 3.36
N ALA A 28 8.95 11.24 3.91
CA ALA A 28 7.69 10.49 4.01
C ALA A 28 7.09 10.19 2.63
N ALA A 29 7.12 11.15 1.70
CA ALA A 29 6.65 10.92 0.33
C ALA A 29 7.45 9.80 -0.38
N GLU A 30 8.77 9.77 -0.21
CA GLU A 30 9.62 8.71 -0.75
C GLU A 30 9.30 7.36 -0.11
N ARG A 31 9.14 7.33 1.22
CA ARG A 31 8.72 6.13 1.97
C ARG A 31 7.38 5.59 1.48
N ALA A 32 6.39 6.47 1.28
CA ALA A 32 5.10 6.10 0.70
C ALA A 32 5.29 5.44 -0.68
N GLY A 33 6.08 6.04 -1.56
CA GLY A 33 6.41 5.48 -2.88
C GLY A 33 7.07 4.10 -2.80
N ARG A 34 7.99 3.89 -1.84
CA ARG A 34 8.60 2.57 -1.61
C ARG A 34 7.56 1.54 -1.15
N VAL A 35 6.63 1.90 -0.29
CA VAL A 35 5.54 1.00 0.15
C VAL A 35 4.59 0.69 -1.01
N VAL A 36 4.28 1.66 -1.87
CA VAL A 36 3.48 1.43 -3.10
C VAL A 36 4.16 0.43 -4.01
N ALA A 37 5.42 0.68 -4.39
CA ALA A 37 6.19 -0.21 -5.26
C ALA A 37 6.30 -1.62 -4.68
N TRP A 38 6.58 -1.72 -3.37
CA TRP A 38 6.64 -3.00 -2.68
C TRP A 38 5.28 -3.72 -2.69
N SER A 39 4.19 -3.01 -2.45
CA SER A 39 2.82 -3.58 -2.46
C SER A 39 2.46 -4.13 -3.83
N LEU A 40 2.76 -3.39 -4.89
CA LEU A 40 2.55 -3.85 -6.27
C LEU A 40 3.38 -5.10 -6.60
N ALA A 41 4.62 -5.17 -6.13
CA ALA A 41 5.47 -6.33 -6.38
C ALA A 41 5.06 -7.59 -5.60
N HIS A 42 4.51 -7.45 -4.39
CA HIS A 42 4.33 -8.57 -3.46
C HIS A 42 2.88 -8.97 -3.19
N LEU A 43 1.95 -8.02 -3.33
CA LEU A 43 0.53 -8.18 -2.95
C LEU A 43 -0.42 -8.02 -4.13
N TRP A 44 0.01 -7.49 -5.28
CA TRP A 44 -0.79 -7.49 -6.50
C TRP A 44 -0.89 -8.89 -7.10
N ASP A 45 -2.11 -9.35 -7.38
CA ASP A 45 -2.36 -10.62 -8.07
C ASP A 45 -2.52 -10.38 -9.57
N ARG A 46 -2.06 -11.34 -10.40
CA ARG A 46 -2.18 -11.27 -11.86
C ARG A 46 -3.63 -11.19 -12.35
N ARG A 47 -4.59 -11.54 -11.49
CA ARG A 47 -6.03 -11.43 -11.78
C ARG A 47 -6.55 -9.99 -11.69
N GLY A 48 -5.73 -9.02 -11.27
CA GLY A 48 -6.07 -7.60 -11.29
C GLY A 48 -6.60 -7.03 -9.98
N TRP A 49 -6.24 -7.63 -8.84
CA TRP A 49 -6.59 -7.12 -7.51
C TRP A 49 -5.51 -7.43 -6.48
N PHE A 50 -5.55 -6.72 -5.35
CA PHE A 50 -4.63 -7.01 -4.25
C PHE A 50 -5.07 -8.23 -3.43
N VAL A 51 -4.15 -9.11 -3.07
CA VAL A 51 -4.44 -10.21 -2.13
C VAL A 51 -4.75 -9.64 -0.75
N PHE A 52 -5.76 -10.19 -0.08
CA PHE A 52 -6.10 -9.79 1.29
C PHE A 52 -4.91 -10.00 2.23
N ARG A 53 -4.37 -11.21 2.22
CA ARG A 53 -3.29 -11.58 3.13
C ARG A 53 -2.43 -12.68 2.55
N ARG A 54 -1.12 -12.46 2.53
CA ARG A 54 -0.13 -13.47 2.22
C ARG A 54 0.51 -13.94 3.51
N GLY A 55 0.31 -15.20 3.87
CA GLY A 55 0.97 -15.84 5.00
C GLY A 55 2.16 -16.69 4.55
N ARG A 56 2.90 -17.25 5.51
CA ARG A 56 4.08 -18.09 5.24
C ARG A 56 3.78 -19.33 4.40
N ARG A 57 2.60 -19.94 4.58
CA ARG A 57 2.19 -21.19 3.91
C ARG A 57 0.96 -21.04 3.03
N LEU A 58 0.08 -20.11 3.36
CA LEU A 58 -1.21 -19.92 2.69
C LEU A 58 -1.39 -18.46 2.32
N THR A 59 -2.03 -18.22 1.18
CA THR A 59 -2.40 -16.87 0.73
C THR A 59 -3.90 -16.81 0.61
N ASN A 60 -4.53 -15.90 1.36
CA ASN A 60 -5.92 -15.55 1.19
C ASN A 60 -6.02 -14.52 0.05
N ARG A 61 -6.58 -14.97 -1.08
CA ARG A 61 -6.72 -14.18 -2.33
C ARG A 61 -8.12 -13.60 -2.52
N ILE A 62 -8.99 -13.67 -1.51
CA ILE A 62 -10.34 -13.12 -1.61
C ILE A 62 -10.24 -11.61 -1.84
N ALA A 63 -10.92 -11.13 -2.87
CA ALA A 63 -10.99 -9.72 -3.22
C ALA A 63 -12.01 -9.00 -2.33
N TYR A 64 -11.66 -8.78 -1.05
CA TYR A 64 -12.54 -8.04 -0.15
C TYR A 64 -12.64 -6.57 -0.58
N LEU A 65 -13.71 -6.25 -1.29
CA LEU A 65 -13.90 -4.93 -1.89
C LEU A 65 -13.90 -3.82 -0.84
N ARG A 66 -14.71 -3.96 0.22
CA ARG A 66 -14.83 -2.95 1.29
C ARG A 66 -13.59 -2.80 2.17
N TRP A 67 -12.77 -3.85 2.26
CA TRP A 67 -11.56 -3.83 3.08
C TRP A 67 -10.35 -3.60 2.17
N THR A 68 -9.64 -4.65 1.79
CA THR A 68 -8.37 -4.55 1.07
C THR A 68 -8.43 -3.66 -0.17
N GLN A 69 -9.44 -3.84 -1.03
CA GLN A 69 -9.45 -3.10 -2.29
C GLN A 69 -9.77 -1.61 -2.09
N ALA A 70 -10.77 -1.28 -1.26
CA ALA A 70 -11.15 0.12 -0.99
C ALA A 70 -9.98 0.90 -0.37
N TRP A 71 -9.29 0.31 0.61
CA TRP A 71 -8.14 0.96 1.24
C TRP A 71 -6.93 1.06 0.30
N ALA A 72 -6.66 0.01 -0.49
CA ALA A 72 -5.62 0.06 -1.51
C ALA A 72 -5.89 1.17 -2.53
N LEU A 73 -7.13 1.29 -3.03
CA LEU A 73 -7.53 2.33 -3.96
C LEU A 73 -7.36 3.72 -3.35
N ALA A 74 -7.83 3.93 -2.11
CA ALA A 74 -7.67 5.20 -1.42
C ALA A 74 -6.19 5.60 -1.27
N ALA A 75 -5.34 4.67 -0.83
CA ALA A 75 -3.92 4.90 -0.67
C ALA A 75 -3.21 5.22 -1.99
N LEU A 76 -3.53 4.49 -3.07
CA LEU A 76 -2.96 4.73 -4.39
C LEU A 76 -3.42 6.06 -4.99
N ALA A 77 -4.68 6.42 -4.82
CA ALA A 77 -5.21 7.70 -5.30
C ALA A 77 -4.51 8.88 -4.61
N GLU A 78 -4.38 8.84 -3.28
CA GLU A 78 -3.64 9.84 -2.52
C GLU A 78 -2.16 9.91 -2.94
N TRP A 79 -1.53 8.76 -3.18
CA TRP A 79 -0.14 8.72 -3.65
C TRP A 79 0.02 9.35 -5.03
N VAL A 80 -0.86 9.06 -5.99
CA VAL A 80 -0.82 9.66 -7.34
C VAL A 80 -0.94 11.18 -7.28
N VAL A 81 -1.85 11.71 -6.44
CA VAL A 81 -2.00 13.16 -6.24
C VAL A 81 -0.73 13.77 -5.63
N ALA A 82 -0.15 13.09 -4.64
CA ALA A 82 1.08 13.55 -3.99
C ALA A 82 2.30 13.50 -4.92
N ASP A 83 2.44 12.47 -5.74
CA ASP A 83 3.57 12.27 -6.66
C ASP A 83 3.51 13.23 -7.86
N ALA A 84 2.31 13.56 -8.34
CA ALA A 84 2.10 14.56 -9.38
C ALA A 84 2.36 16.01 -8.90
N THR A 85 2.41 16.26 -7.59
CA THR A 85 2.66 17.59 -7.03
C THR A 85 4.17 17.86 -6.99
N PRO A 86 4.68 18.96 -7.59
CA PRO A 86 6.10 19.29 -7.56
C PRO A 86 6.59 19.40 -6.11
N ARG A 87 7.67 18.68 -5.80
CA ARG A 87 8.34 18.79 -4.50
C ARG A 87 8.91 20.22 -4.41
N ARG A 88 8.38 21.01 -3.47
CA ARG A 88 8.84 22.38 -3.21
C ARG A 88 10.26 22.40 -2.64
#